data_AF-A0A2N5ES01-F1
#
_entry.id   AF-A0A2N5ES01-F1
#
_cell.length_a   1.000
_cell.length_b   1.000
_cell.length_c   1.000
_cell.angle_alpha   90.00
_cell.angle_beta   90.00
_cell.angle_gamma   90.00
#
_symmetry.space_group_name_H-M   'P 1'
#
loop_
_entity.id
_entity.type
_entity.pdbx_description
1 polymer ?
#
loop_
_entity_poly.entity_id
_entity_poly.type
_entity_poly.pdbx_seq_one_letter_code
_entity_poly.pdbx_strand_id
1 'polypeptide(L)'
;MAKQGLPGNFLWGGAVAAHQVEGGWDQGGKGVSIADVLSGGAHGVDRVMTDGIQEGYSYPNHEAVDFYGRYKEDVALFAEMGFKCFRTSIAWTRIFPNGDDAQPNEAGLQFYDDLFDELLKYGIEPVITLSHFEMPWHLVKEYGGWKNRKVVDFFVRFSEVVMQRYQHKVKYWMTFNEINNQRDWRYPLFGYCCSGVVFTEHDNPEETMYQVLHHQFVASAQVVKLGHAINPAFQIGCMLACVPVYPYSCHPDDMIYSVEAMRERFLFTDVQVRGYYPSYILKEWERRGFTIQMEPGDEQTLREGCTDYIGLSYYMSNAVSTQISSESQSIVSFPGSVPNPHVKASDWGWQIDPVGLRYSLNLLYERYQKPLFIVENGFGAIDKPEADGSINDDYRIAYLKSHIEQMMKAVTEDGVELMGYTPWGCIDCVSFTTGQYSKRYGFIYVDKHDDGTGTLARSRKASFDWYKQVIASNGDTL
;
A
#
# COMPACT_ATOMS: atom_id res chain seq x y z
N MET A 1 23.82 -25.27 8.26
CA MET A 1 23.85 -24.63 9.59
C MET A 1 22.82 -23.51 9.54
N ALA A 2 21.78 -23.55 10.38
CA ALA A 2 20.75 -22.52 10.39
C ALA A 2 21.37 -21.17 10.78
N LYS A 3 21.18 -20.13 9.95
CA LYS A 3 21.53 -18.76 10.34
C LYS A 3 20.63 -18.37 11.52
N GLN A 4 21.22 -18.01 12.66
CA GLN A 4 20.49 -17.61 13.88
C GLN A 4 20.01 -16.14 13.82
N GLY A 5 19.41 -15.70 12.72
CA GLY A 5 18.93 -14.31 12.59
C GLY A 5 18.58 -13.92 11.16
N LEU A 6 18.14 -12.68 10.98
CA LEU A 6 17.83 -12.13 9.67
C LEU A 6 19.09 -12.02 8.80
N PRO A 7 18.95 -12.02 7.45
CA PRO A 7 20.08 -11.76 6.55
C PRO A 7 20.79 -10.45 6.90
N GLY A 8 22.12 -10.40 6.76
CA GLY A 8 22.90 -9.18 7.04
C GLY A 8 22.58 -8.00 6.11
N ASN A 9 21.90 -8.27 4.99
CA ASN A 9 21.40 -7.30 4.03
C ASN A 9 19.87 -7.12 4.09
N PHE A 10 19.23 -7.46 5.21
CA PHE A 10 17.79 -7.27 5.39
C PHE A 10 17.42 -5.78 5.28
N LEU A 11 16.41 -5.49 4.45
CA LEU A 11 16.00 -4.12 4.13
C LEU A 11 15.05 -3.57 5.20
N TRP A 12 15.61 -3.15 6.32
CA TRP A 12 14.89 -2.33 7.30
C TRP A 12 14.62 -0.93 6.75
N GLY A 13 13.47 -0.35 7.04
CA GLY A 13 13.14 0.97 6.52
C GLY A 13 11.85 1.54 7.07
N GLY A 14 11.19 2.37 6.28
CA GLY A 14 9.86 2.91 6.56
C GLY A 14 9.13 3.20 5.26
N ALA A 15 7.80 3.22 5.32
CA ALA A 15 6.95 3.37 4.15
C ALA A 15 5.97 4.54 4.29
N VAL A 16 5.76 5.28 3.21
CA VAL A 16 4.74 6.32 3.04
C VAL A 16 4.18 6.28 1.61
N ALA A 17 3.22 7.14 1.30
CA ALA A 17 2.75 7.42 -0.05
C ALA A 17 2.79 8.93 -0.32
N ALA A 18 3.12 9.33 -1.54
CA ALA A 18 3.32 10.72 -1.93
C ALA A 18 2.14 11.61 -1.53
N HIS A 19 0.92 11.29 -1.98
CA HIS A 19 -0.28 12.07 -1.62
C HIS A 19 -0.57 12.18 -0.11
N GLN A 20 0.02 11.34 0.75
CA GLN A 20 -0.21 11.35 2.20
C GLN A 20 0.84 12.16 2.97
N VAL A 21 1.98 12.48 2.35
CA VAL A 21 3.06 13.22 3.02
C VAL A 21 3.57 14.44 2.25
N GLU A 22 3.63 14.39 0.92
CA GLU A 22 4.31 15.41 0.12
C GLU A 22 3.70 16.79 0.32
N GLY A 23 2.38 16.92 0.18
CA GLY A 23 1.78 18.23 0.01
C GLY A 23 2.26 18.90 -1.28
N GLY A 24 2.33 20.23 -1.30
CA GLY A 24 2.74 20.98 -2.49
C GLY A 24 1.97 20.53 -3.73
N TRP A 25 0.66 20.34 -3.56
CA TRP A 25 -0.19 19.59 -4.49
C TRP A 25 -0.32 20.25 -5.86
N ASP A 26 -0.09 21.56 -5.94
CA ASP A 26 -0.11 22.41 -7.13
C ASP A 26 1.29 22.97 -7.49
N GLN A 27 2.35 22.51 -6.81
CA GLN A 27 3.71 22.99 -7.01
C GLN A 27 4.43 22.21 -8.11
N GLY A 28 5.34 22.89 -8.81
CA GLY A 28 6.16 22.28 -9.87
C GLY A 28 5.35 21.76 -11.06
N GLY A 29 4.15 22.31 -11.32
CA GLY A 29 3.28 21.87 -12.41
C GLY A 29 2.56 20.54 -12.15
N LYS A 30 2.52 20.06 -10.89
CA LYS A 30 1.73 18.88 -10.51
C LYS A 30 0.25 19.09 -10.85
N GLY A 31 -0.37 18.09 -11.46
CA GLY A 31 -1.81 18.07 -11.76
C GLY A 31 -2.68 17.64 -10.56
N VAL A 32 -3.99 17.78 -10.74
CA VAL A 32 -4.98 17.31 -9.75
C VAL A 32 -5.01 15.78 -9.76
N SER A 33 -4.77 15.16 -8.61
CA SER A 33 -4.98 13.72 -8.40
C SER A 33 -6.37 13.45 -7.84
N ILE A 34 -6.78 12.19 -7.87
CA ILE A 34 -7.99 11.75 -7.16
C ILE A 34 -7.95 12.03 -5.64
N ALA A 35 -6.77 12.07 -5.03
CA ALA A 35 -6.63 12.42 -3.61
C ALA A 35 -6.85 13.92 -3.34
N ASP A 36 -6.61 14.78 -4.34
CA ASP A 36 -6.76 16.24 -4.22
C ASP A 36 -8.22 16.70 -4.27
N VAL A 37 -9.15 15.81 -4.64
CA VAL A 37 -10.60 16.09 -4.64
C VAL A 37 -11.34 15.22 -3.63
N LEU A 38 -10.62 14.67 -2.65
CA LEU A 38 -11.16 13.84 -1.58
C LEU A 38 -11.09 14.59 -0.24
N SER A 39 -12.24 14.95 0.33
CA SER A 39 -12.31 15.76 1.54
C SER A 39 -11.71 15.05 2.76
N GLY A 40 -11.46 15.79 3.84
CA GLY A 40 -11.28 15.21 5.17
C GLY A 40 -12.57 14.54 5.66
N GLY A 41 -12.42 13.49 6.46
CA GLY A 41 -13.47 12.79 7.18
C GLY A 41 -13.11 12.64 8.66
N ALA A 42 -13.75 11.69 9.35
CA ALA A 42 -13.46 11.37 10.75
C ALA A 42 -13.88 9.92 11.05
N HIS A 43 -13.60 9.42 12.25
CA HIS A 43 -14.14 8.12 12.67
C HIS A 43 -15.68 8.13 12.61
N GLY A 44 -16.26 7.24 11.78
CA GLY A 44 -17.70 7.20 11.52
C GLY A 44 -18.23 8.24 10.53
N VAL A 45 -17.35 9.03 9.90
CA VAL A 45 -17.70 10.03 8.87
C VAL A 45 -16.81 9.81 7.66
N ASP A 46 -17.41 9.29 6.58
CA ASP A 46 -16.70 9.03 5.34
C ASP A 46 -16.16 10.32 4.69
N ARG A 47 -15.05 10.17 3.97
CA ARG A 47 -14.51 11.22 3.11
C ARG A 47 -15.44 11.43 1.91
N VAL A 48 -15.56 12.68 1.46
CA VAL A 48 -16.41 13.04 0.32
C VAL A 48 -15.56 13.16 -0.94
N MET A 49 -15.91 12.42 -1.98
CA MET A 49 -15.36 12.56 -3.33
C MET A 49 -16.08 13.72 -4.03
N THR A 50 -15.40 14.84 -4.18
CA THR A 50 -15.97 16.05 -4.81
C THR A 50 -15.70 16.08 -6.32
N ASP A 51 -16.59 16.74 -7.08
CA ASP A 51 -16.36 16.99 -8.51
C ASP A 51 -15.45 18.21 -8.66
N GLY A 52 -14.15 17.97 -8.58
CA GLY A 52 -13.13 19.01 -8.55
C GLY A 52 -12.93 19.58 -7.14
N ILE A 53 -12.06 20.59 -7.04
CA ILE A 53 -11.79 21.29 -5.79
C ILE A 53 -12.88 22.32 -5.57
N GLN A 54 -13.58 22.22 -4.44
CA GLN A 54 -14.76 23.02 -4.13
C GLN A 54 -14.58 23.82 -2.84
N GLU A 55 -15.05 25.07 -2.84
CA GLU A 55 -15.11 25.88 -1.62
C GLU A 55 -15.99 25.20 -0.56
N GLY A 56 -15.61 25.30 0.71
CA GLY A 56 -16.33 24.70 1.83
C GLY A 56 -15.90 23.28 2.21
N TYR A 57 -15.05 22.63 1.40
CA TYR A 57 -14.40 21.37 1.75
C TYR A 57 -12.95 21.60 2.20
N SER A 58 -12.49 20.78 3.15
CA SER A 58 -11.08 20.67 3.52
C SER A 58 -10.47 19.46 2.81
N TYR A 59 -9.30 19.63 2.19
CA TYR A 59 -8.56 18.59 1.47
C TYR A 59 -7.21 18.34 2.15
N PRO A 60 -7.12 17.41 3.12
CA PRO A 60 -5.92 17.23 3.94
C PRO A 60 -4.66 16.91 3.12
N ASN A 61 -4.82 16.26 1.97
CA ASN A 61 -3.73 15.87 1.08
C ASN A 61 -3.04 17.05 0.38
N HIS A 62 -3.67 18.22 0.32
CA HIS A 62 -3.11 19.41 -0.36
C HIS A 62 -1.82 19.91 0.30
N GLU A 63 -1.83 19.99 1.63
CA GLU A 63 -0.67 20.38 2.45
C GLU A 63 0.03 19.15 3.03
N ALA A 64 -0.74 18.11 3.39
CA ALA A 64 -0.27 16.92 4.08
C ALA A 64 0.68 17.30 5.23
N VAL A 65 1.92 16.80 5.21
CA VAL A 65 2.95 17.19 6.17
C VAL A 65 4.09 17.99 5.54
N ASP A 66 3.90 18.53 4.33
CA ASP A 66 4.90 19.29 3.60
C ASP A 66 6.24 18.55 3.46
N PHE A 67 6.19 17.24 3.19
CA PHE A 67 7.40 16.48 2.86
C PHE A 67 8.04 16.99 1.57
N TYR A 68 7.26 17.56 0.63
CA TYR A 68 7.78 18.20 -0.58
C TYR A 68 8.79 19.31 -0.27
N GLY A 69 8.50 20.17 0.72
CA GLY A 69 9.40 21.24 1.16
C GLY A 69 10.48 20.80 2.15
N ARG A 70 10.34 19.64 2.80
CA ARG A 70 11.12 19.24 4.00
C ARG A 70 11.79 17.87 3.90
N TYR A 71 11.79 17.25 2.72
CA TYR A 71 12.30 15.89 2.57
C TYR A 71 13.76 15.75 2.98
N LYS A 72 14.59 16.80 2.89
CA LYS A 72 16.01 16.72 3.28
C LYS A 72 16.16 16.54 4.79
N GLU A 73 15.41 17.31 5.56
CA GLU A 73 15.36 17.18 7.02
C GLU A 73 14.75 15.84 7.44
N ASP A 74 13.68 15.42 6.76
CA ASP A 74 13.00 14.16 7.06
C ASP A 74 13.87 12.94 6.71
N VAL A 75 14.59 12.97 5.57
CA VAL A 75 15.56 11.94 5.18
C VAL A 75 16.73 11.86 6.17
N ALA A 76 17.19 12.99 6.72
CA ALA A 76 18.20 12.97 7.77
C ALA A 76 17.72 12.24 9.03
N LEU A 77 16.43 12.36 9.39
CA LEU A 77 15.85 11.59 10.50
C LEU A 77 15.74 10.10 10.18
N PHE A 78 15.43 9.72 8.93
CA PHE A 78 15.46 8.32 8.49
C PHE A 78 16.88 7.73 8.59
N ALA A 79 17.88 8.50 8.19
CA ALA A 79 19.29 8.12 8.33
C ALA A 79 19.72 8.01 9.80
N GLU A 80 19.21 8.87 10.68
CA GLU A 80 19.49 8.80 12.12
C GLU A 80 18.94 7.52 12.77
N MET A 81 17.78 7.02 12.32
CA MET A 81 17.28 5.68 12.69
C MET A 81 18.08 4.54 12.04
N GLY A 82 18.85 4.83 10.98
CA GLY A 82 19.71 3.86 10.31
C GLY A 82 19.02 3.05 9.21
N PHE A 83 17.95 3.59 8.62
CA PHE A 83 17.19 2.95 7.52
C PHE A 83 18.13 2.39 6.44
N LYS A 84 17.77 1.22 5.92
CA LYS A 84 18.44 0.59 4.76
C LYS A 84 17.68 0.86 3.47
N CYS A 85 16.37 1.07 3.59
CA CYS A 85 15.53 1.46 2.48
C CYS A 85 14.44 2.44 2.93
N PHE A 86 13.84 3.13 1.96
CA PHE A 86 12.68 3.98 2.19
C PHE A 86 11.67 3.74 1.08
N ARG A 87 10.46 3.34 1.45
CA ARG A 87 9.37 3.13 0.53
C ARG A 87 8.54 4.39 0.39
N THR A 88 8.34 4.82 -0.85
CA THR A 88 7.38 5.87 -1.21
C THR A 88 6.73 5.56 -2.56
N SER A 89 5.83 6.42 -3.02
CA SER A 89 5.35 6.42 -4.40
C SER A 89 5.91 7.61 -5.17
N ILE A 90 5.98 7.44 -6.50
CA ILE A 90 6.11 8.57 -7.41
C ILE A 90 4.69 9.04 -7.73
N ALA A 91 4.35 10.28 -7.35
CA ALA A 91 3.06 10.86 -7.69
C ALA A 91 2.91 10.95 -9.21
N TRP A 92 2.01 10.15 -9.76
CA TRP A 92 1.74 10.10 -11.21
C TRP A 92 1.47 11.51 -11.76
N THR A 93 0.70 12.31 -11.02
CA THR A 93 0.35 13.71 -11.36
C THR A 93 1.52 14.68 -11.33
N ARG A 94 2.68 14.34 -10.74
CA ARG A 94 3.89 15.15 -10.90
C ARG A 94 4.56 14.90 -12.23
N ILE A 95 4.46 13.68 -12.77
CA ILE A 95 5.15 13.28 -14.00
C ILE A 95 4.26 13.50 -15.23
N PHE A 96 2.99 13.12 -15.15
CA PHE A 96 1.97 13.38 -16.16
C PHE A 96 0.77 14.03 -15.48
N PRO A 97 0.72 15.39 -15.43
CA PRO A 97 -0.32 16.13 -14.72
C PRO A 97 -1.75 15.73 -15.08
N ASN A 98 -2.01 15.49 -16.37
CA ASN A 98 -3.30 15.02 -16.87
C ASN A 98 -3.29 13.50 -17.13
N GLY A 99 -2.12 12.88 -17.26
CA GLY A 99 -1.93 11.45 -17.50
C GLY A 99 -1.82 11.10 -18.98
N ASP A 100 -2.46 11.89 -19.84
CA ASP A 100 -2.44 11.80 -21.30
C ASP A 100 -1.51 12.85 -21.95
N ASP A 101 -0.78 13.65 -21.15
CA ASP A 101 0.12 14.70 -21.65
C ASP A 101 1.17 14.12 -22.58
N ALA A 102 1.49 14.75 -23.71
CA ALA A 102 2.42 14.18 -24.68
C ALA A 102 3.87 13.98 -24.16
N GLN A 103 4.31 14.84 -23.23
CA GLN A 103 5.65 14.82 -22.65
C GLN A 103 5.56 14.81 -21.11
N PRO A 104 6.50 14.18 -20.40
CA PRO A 104 6.54 14.23 -18.96
C PRO A 104 6.91 15.63 -18.46
N ASN A 105 6.47 15.96 -17.26
CA ASN A 105 6.83 17.18 -16.56
C ASN A 105 8.21 17.04 -15.89
N GLU A 106 9.18 17.77 -16.42
CA GLU A 106 10.57 17.72 -15.94
C GLU A 106 10.70 18.16 -14.47
N ALA A 107 9.91 19.13 -14.00
CA ALA A 107 9.98 19.55 -12.59
C ALA A 107 9.57 18.43 -11.63
N GLY A 108 8.60 17.59 -12.02
CA GLY A 108 8.24 16.39 -11.28
C GLY A 108 9.36 15.34 -11.29
N LEU A 109 10.01 15.14 -12.44
CA LEU A 109 11.15 14.21 -12.53
C LEU A 109 12.33 14.68 -11.67
N GLN A 110 12.66 15.97 -11.73
CA GLN A 110 13.76 16.54 -10.95
C GLN A 110 13.51 16.43 -9.44
N PHE A 111 12.27 16.60 -8.98
CA PHE A 111 11.95 16.43 -7.56
C PHE A 111 12.32 15.02 -7.05
N TYR A 112 11.98 13.97 -7.80
CA TYR A 112 12.32 12.61 -7.40
C TYR A 112 13.81 12.29 -7.63
N ASP A 113 14.47 12.90 -8.61
CA ASP A 113 15.93 12.85 -8.70
C ASP A 113 16.57 13.37 -7.41
N ASP A 114 16.13 14.54 -6.93
CA ASP A 114 16.68 15.18 -5.73
C ASP A 114 16.36 14.37 -4.47
N LEU A 115 15.14 13.85 -4.34
CA LEU A 115 14.75 12.99 -3.23
C LEU A 115 15.58 11.70 -3.19
N PHE A 116 15.72 11.02 -4.34
CA PHE A 116 16.48 9.78 -4.42
C PHE A 116 17.96 10.02 -4.20
N ASP A 117 18.52 11.12 -4.70
CA ASP A 117 19.91 11.50 -4.42
C ASP A 117 20.15 11.77 -2.93
N GLU A 118 19.21 12.43 -2.24
CA GLU A 118 19.32 12.65 -0.79
C GLU A 118 19.21 11.33 -0.01
N LEU A 119 18.34 10.39 -0.41
CA LEU A 119 18.27 9.05 0.18
C LEU A 119 19.58 8.27 -0.01
N LEU A 120 20.07 8.21 -1.25
CA LEU A 120 21.28 7.47 -1.61
C LEU A 120 22.55 8.04 -0.97
N LYS A 121 22.58 9.37 -0.73
CA LYS A 121 23.65 10.02 0.05
C LYS A 121 23.81 9.42 1.46
N TYR A 122 22.74 8.93 2.08
CA TYR A 122 22.78 8.23 3.37
C TYR A 122 22.81 6.70 3.23
N GLY A 123 22.93 6.16 2.02
CA GLY A 123 22.89 4.72 1.76
C GLY A 123 21.50 4.10 1.97
N ILE A 124 20.44 4.89 1.79
CA ILE A 124 19.05 4.43 1.90
C ILE A 124 18.55 4.10 0.49
N GLU A 125 18.25 2.83 0.23
CA GLU A 125 17.72 2.37 -1.06
C GLU A 125 16.26 2.80 -1.25
N PRO A 126 15.91 3.49 -2.35
CA PRO A 126 14.50 3.77 -2.64
C PRO A 126 13.73 2.50 -3.03
N VAL A 127 12.52 2.35 -2.49
CA VAL A 127 11.54 1.31 -2.86
C VAL A 127 10.30 2.01 -3.38
N ILE A 128 10.02 1.91 -4.69
CA ILE A 128 9.05 2.80 -5.34
C ILE A 128 7.78 2.06 -5.74
N THR A 129 6.63 2.58 -5.32
CA THR A 129 5.32 2.16 -5.83
C THR A 129 4.88 3.11 -6.94
N LEU A 130 4.54 2.57 -8.12
CA LEU A 130 4.17 3.38 -9.29
C LEU A 130 2.77 4.00 -9.15
N SER A 131 1.78 3.22 -8.74
CA SER A 131 0.42 3.71 -8.49
C SER A 131 0.02 3.48 -7.04
N HIS A 132 -0.09 4.57 -6.28
CA HIS A 132 -0.47 4.55 -4.87
C HIS A 132 -1.60 5.55 -4.59
N PHE A 133 -2.80 5.21 -5.06
CA PHE A 133 -4.05 5.92 -4.76
C PHE A 133 -4.11 7.40 -5.18
N GLU A 134 -3.36 7.76 -6.23
CA GLU A 134 -3.13 9.16 -6.61
C GLU A 134 -3.08 9.39 -8.12
N MET A 135 -3.80 8.57 -8.90
CA MET A 135 -3.87 8.75 -10.35
C MET A 135 -4.41 10.14 -10.74
N PRO A 136 -4.05 10.67 -11.91
CA PRO A 136 -4.57 11.95 -12.39
C PRO A 136 -6.09 11.95 -12.46
N TRP A 137 -6.71 12.96 -11.84
CA TRP A 137 -8.16 13.12 -11.82
C TRP A 137 -8.73 13.34 -13.22
N HIS A 138 -7.95 13.97 -14.12
CA HIS A 138 -8.26 14.09 -15.54
C HIS A 138 -8.55 12.74 -16.20
N LEU A 139 -7.79 11.68 -15.88
CA LEU A 139 -8.05 10.34 -16.42
C LEU A 139 -9.39 9.77 -15.93
N VAL A 140 -9.84 10.15 -14.74
CA VAL A 140 -11.17 9.79 -14.25
C VAL A 140 -12.25 10.53 -15.04
N LYS A 141 -12.09 11.84 -15.24
CA LYS A 141 -13.10 12.68 -15.91
C LYS A 141 -13.23 12.41 -17.41
N GLU A 142 -12.11 12.32 -18.12
CA GLU A 142 -12.11 12.19 -19.58
C GLU A 142 -12.22 10.74 -20.05
N TYR A 143 -11.67 9.80 -19.28
CA TYR A 143 -11.60 8.39 -19.69
C TYR A 143 -12.44 7.46 -18.82
N GLY A 144 -12.99 7.91 -17.69
CA GLY A 144 -13.71 7.04 -16.75
C GLY A 144 -12.79 6.15 -15.92
N GLY A 145 -11.55 6.60 -15.70
CA GLY A 145 -10.54 5.88 -14.94
C GLY A 145 -10.13 4.58 -15.62
N TRP A 146 -9.78 3.57 -14.80
CA TRP A 146 -9.27 2.29 -15.31
C TRP A 146 -10.29 1.41 -16.04
N LYS A 147 -11.56 1.83 -16.12
CA LYS A 147 -12.52 1.17 -17.02
C LYS A 147 -12.10 1.25 -18.48
N ASN A 148 -11.35 2.29 -18.85
CA ASN A 148 -10.97 2.52 -20.22
C ASN A 148 -9.60 1.95 -20.52
N ARG A 149 -9.55 1.11 -21.56
CA ARG A 149 -8.35 0.41 -22.02
C ARG A 149 -7.18 1.36 -22.28
N LYS A 150 -7.42 2.59 -22.74
CA LYS A 150 -6.37 3.60 -23.00
C LYS A 150 -5.54 3.94 -21.75
N VAL A 151 -6.10 3.79 -20.55
CA VAL A 151 -5.40 4.08 -19.30
C VAL A 151 -4.26 3.08 -19.05
N VAL A 152 -4.34 1.87 -19.62
CA VAL A 152 -3.22 0.91 -19.66
C VAL A 152 -1.98 1.56 -20.29
N ASP A 153 -2.12 2.13 -21.48
CA ASP A 153 -1.01 2.76 -22.20
C ASP A 153 -0.48 4.00 -21.47
N PHE A 154 -1.36 4.80 -20.86
CA PHE A 154 -0.95 5.96 -20.07
C PHE A 154 -0.10 5.56 -18.86
N PHE A 155 -0.50 4.49 -18.16
CA PHE A 155 0.27 3.98 -17.02
C PHE A 155 1.61 3.37 -17.45
N VAL A 156 1.63 2.60 -18.53
CA VAL A 156 2.86 1.99 -19.06
C VAL A 156 3.85 3.06 -19.46
N ARG A 157 3.39 4.12 -20.13
CA ARG A 157 4.23 5.27 -20.52
C ARG A 157 4.76 6.05 -19.32
N PHE A 158 3.92 6.27 -18.31
CA PHE A 158 4.36 6.83 -17.03
C PHE A 158 5.48 5.98 -16.41
N SER A 159 5.26 4.67 -16.35
CA SER A 159 6.20 3.71 -15.77
C SER A 159 7.51 3.65 -16.57
N GLU A 160 7.43 3.67 -17.90
CA GLU A 160 8.59 3.73 -18.80
C GLU A 160 9.49 4.92 -18.46
N VAL A 161 8.91 6.11 -18.42
CA VAL A 161 9.65 7.36 -18.19
C VAL A 161 10.38 7.32 -16.86
N VAL A 162 9.70 6.94 -15.77
CA VAL A 162 10.32 6.94 -14.45
C VAL A 162 11.33 5.81 -14.30
N MET A 163 11.07 4.63 -14.85
CA MET A 163 12.03 3.53 -14.83
C MET A 163 13.27 3.84 -15.66
N GLN A 164 13.13 4.49 -16.83
CA GLN A 164 14.29 4.96 -17.62
C GLN A 164 15.08 6.05 -16.88
N ARG A 165 14.40 7.03 -16.28
CA ARG A 165 15.04 8.13 -15.54
C ARG A 165 15.83 7.63 -14.34
N TYR A 166 15.24 6.71 -13.56
CA TYR A 166 15.79 6.29 -12.27
C TYR A 166 16.47 4.91 -12.31
N GLN A 167 16.81 4.39 -13.49
CA GLN A 167 17.36 3.04 -13.65
C GLN A 167 18.65 2.74 -12.89
N HIS A 168 19.38 3.77 -12.48
CA HIS A 168 20.61 3.66 -11.69
C HIS A 168 20.45 4.14 -10.25
N LYS A 169 19.25 4.57 -9.86
CA LYS A 169 18.94 5.10 -8.51
C LYS A 169 17.96 4.21 -7.73
N VAL A 170 17.07 3.51 -8.43
CA VAL A 170 16.01 2.71 -7.82
C VAL A 170 16.11 1.27 -8.30
N LYS A 171 16.23 0.34 -7.35
CA LYS A 171 16.29 -1.10 -7.64
C LYS A 171 14.95 -1.81 -7.45
N TYR A 172 14.15 -1.35 -6.48
CA TYR A 172 12.95 -2.05 -6.02
C TYR A 172 11.70 -1.28 -6.42
N TRP A 173 10.80 -1.94 -7.15
CA TRP A 173 9.60 -1.35 -7.72
C TRP A 173 8.37 -2.18 -7.39
N MET A 174 7.22 -1.53 -7.24
CA MET A 174 5.90 -2.16 -7.23
C MET A 174 4.96 -1.44 -8.19
N THR A 175 4.05 -2.17 -8.82
CA THR A 175 3.11 -1.60 -9.78
C THR A 175 1.94 -0.90 -9.10
N PHE A 176 0.98 -1.66 -8.56
CA PHE A 176 -0.26 -1.13 -7.96
C PHE A 176 -0.29 -1.42 -6.47
N ASN A 177 -0.39 -0.37 -5.65
CA ASN A 177 -0.59 -0.49 -4.22
C ASN A 177 -1.91 -1.20 -3.91
N GLU A 178 -1.86 -2.20 -3.01
CA GLU A 178 -3.02 -2.91 -2.47
C GLU A 178 -4.12 -3.16 -3.51
N ILE A 179 -3.71 -3.70 -4.67
CA ILE A 179 -4.57 -3.82 -5.86
C ILE A 179 -5.90 -4.55 -5.55
N ASN A 180 -5.91 -5.37 -4.51
CA ASN A 180 -7.06 -6.16 -4.06
C ASN A 180 -8.03 -5.43 -3.14
N ASN A 181 -7.74 -4.22 -2.64
CA ASN A 181 -8.71 -3.47 -1.83
C ASN A 181 -10.02 -3.26 -2.56
N GLN A 182 -9.96 -2.95 -3.86
CA GLN A 182 -11.12 -2.74 -4.71
C GLN A 182 -11.99 -4.01 -4.93
N ARG A 183 -11.55 -5.18 -4.44
CA ARG A 183 -12.38 -6.40 -4.41
C ARG A 183 -13.57 -6.26 -3.45
N ASP A 184 -13.44 -5.41 -2.45
CA ASP A 184 -14.60 -4.87 -1.74
C ASP A 184 -15.17 -3.68 -2.53
N TRP A 185 -15.80 -4.01 -3.67
CA TRP A 185 -16.34 -3.04 -4.61
C TRP A 185 -17.51 -2.22 -4.04
N ARG A 186 -18.06 -2.61 -2.87
CA ARG A 186 -19.18 -1.94 -2.22
C ARG A 186 -18.74 -0.72 -1.44
N TYR A 187 -17.51 -0.72 -0.92
CA TYR A 187 -16.97 0.46 -0.25
C TYR A 187 -16.40 1.43 -1.30
N PRO A 188 -17.02 2.61 -1.52
CA PRO A 188 -16.69 3.47 -2.66
C PRO A 188 -15.21 3.88 -2.71
N LEU A 189 -14.60 4.11 -1.54
CA LEU A 189 -13.24 4.62 -1.44
C LEU A 189 -12.20 3.65 -2.03
N PHE A 190 -12.41 2.34 -1.93
CA PHE A 190 -11.43 1.38 -2.45
C PHE A 190 -11.38 1.39 -3.97
N GLY A 191 -12.54 1.31 -4.65
CA GLY A 191 -12.57 1.45 -6.11
C GLY A 191 -12.06 2.82 -6.57
N TYR A 192 -12.49 3.88 -5.89
CA TYR A 192 -12.05 5.24 -6.24
C TYR A 192 -10.53 5.41 -6.12
N CYS A 193 -9.93 5.00 -5.02
CA CYS A 193 -8.49 5.12 -4.80
C CYS A 193 -7.67 4.14 -5.64
N CYS A 194 -8.08 2.87 -5.76
CA CYS A 194 -7.32 1.90 -6.55
C CYS A 194 -7.39 2.16 -8.05
N SER A 195 -8.52 2.66 -8.56
CA SER A 195 -8.81 2.64 -10.00
C SER A 195 -9.56 3.86 -10.54
N GLY A 196 -9.90 4.84 -9.70
CA GLY A 196 -10.67 6.01 -10.13
C GLY A 196 -12.11 5.66 -10.49
N VAL A 197 -12.67 4.58 -9.93
CA VAL A 197 -14.00 4.07 -10.28
C VAL A 197 -14.81 3.79 -9.03
N VAL A 198 -16.00 4.39 -8.92
CA VAL A 198 -17.00 4.02 -7.90
C VAL A 198 -17.91 2.96 -8.49
N PHE A 199 -17.68 1.68 -8.18
CA PHE A 199 -18.37 0.58 -8.86
C PHE A 199 -19.88 0.57 -8.66
N THR A 200 -20.37 1.04 -7.51
CA THR A 200 -21.80 1.12 -7.19
C THR A 200 -22.56 2.12 -8.07
N GLU A 201 -21.87 2.97 -8.83
CA GLU A 201 -22.46 3.89 -9.82
C GLU A 201 -22.59 3.26 -11.22
N HIS A 202 -22.39 1.95 -11.34
CA HIS A 202 -22.51 1.21 -12.60
C HIS A 202 -23.56 0.10 -12.51
N ASP A 203 -24.19 -0.22 -13.65
CA ASP A 203 -25.27 -1.21 -13.73
C ASP A 203 -24.83 -2.60 -13.26
N ASN A 204 -23.59 -3.00 -13.62
CA ASN A 204 -22.95 -4.24 -13.16
C ASN A 204 -21.67 -3.90 -12.39
N PRO A 205 -21.74 -3.58 -11.08
CA PRO A 205 -20.59 -3.12 -10.28
C PRO A 205 -19.41 -4.10 -10.31
N GLU A 206 -19.70 -5.39 -10.06
CA GLU A 206 -18.67 -6.41 -9.93
C GLU A 206 -18.05 -6.82 -11.27
N GLU A 207 -18.84 -6.84 -12.35
CA GLU A 207 -18.31 -7.04 -13.72
C GLU A 207 -17.39 -5.87 -14.10
N THR A 208 -17.80 -4.65 -13.79
CA THR A 208 -17.00 -3.44 -14.01
C THR A 208 -15.69 -3.50 -13.24
N MET A 209 -15.73 -3.95 -11.98
CA MET A 209 -14.54 -4.19 -11.17
C MET A 209 -13.62 -5.21 -11.85
N TYR A 210 -14.11 -6.36 -12.31
CA TYR A 210 -13.26 -7.33 -13.01
C TYR A 210 -12.68 -6.80 -14.33
N GLN A 211 -13.40 -5.94 -15.07
CA GLN A 211 -12.86 -5.26 -16.25
C GLN A 211 -11.69 -4.33 -15.89
N VAL A 212 -11.85 -3.54 -14.83
CA VAL A 212 -10.79 -2.68 -14.29
C VAL A 212 -9.57 -3.50 -13.87
N LEU A 213 -9.80 -4.60 -13.14
CA LEU A 213 -8.73 -5.50 -12.69
C LEU A 213 -7.97 -6.11 -13.87
N HIS A 214 -8.68 -6.50 -14.92
CA HIS A 214 -8.05 -7.00 -16.14
C HIS A 214 -7.09 -5.97 -16.74
N HIS A 215 -7.53 -4.72 -16.89
CA HIS A 215 -6.65 -3.65 -17.38
C HIS A 215 -5.43 -3.43 -16.47
N GLN A 216 -5.61 -3.42 -15.15
CA GLN A 216 -4.50 -3.25 -14.21
C GLN A 216 -3.52 -4.43 -14.22
N PHE A 217 -4.01 -5.67 -14.34
CA PHE A 217 -3.13 -6.84 -14.48
C PHE A 217 -2.31 -6.80 -15.78
N VAL A 218 -2.95 -6.48 -16.90
CA VAL A 218 -2.26 -6.33 -18.19
C VAL A 218 -1.22 -5.21 -18.11
N ALA A 219 -1.59 -4.05 -17.58
CA ALA A 219 -0.68 -2.91 -17.39
C ALA A 219 0.52 -3.29 -16.50
N SER A 220 0.26 -3.97 -15.37
CA SER A 220 1.32 -4.46 -14.48
C SER A 220 2.29 -5.38 -15.21
N ALA A 221 1.78 -6.34 -15.98
CA ALA A 221 2.59 -7.29 -16.72
C ALA A 221 3.42 -6.62 -17.83
N GLN A 222 2.84 -5.64 -18.54
CA GLN A 222 3.57 -4.83 -19.52
C GLN A 222 4.71 -4.06 -18.85
N VAL A 223 4.48 -3.46 -17.68
CA VAL A 223 5.50 -2.73 -16.92
C VAL A 223 6.61 -3.65 -16.41
N VAL A 224 6.30 -4.86 -15.93
CA VAL A 224 7.34 -5.82 -15.52
C VAL A 224 8.27 -6.14 -16.69
N LYS A 225 7.69 -6.54 -17.83
CA LYS A 225 8.46 -6.87 -19.04
C LYS A 225 9.29 -5.69 -19.53
N LEU A 226 8.70 -4.50 -19.56
CA LEU A 226 9.35 -3.26 -19.96
C LEU A 226 10.49 -2.88 -19.00
N GLY A 227 10.25 -2.94 -17.70
CA GLY A 227 11.24 -2.61 -16.68
C GLY A 227 12.48 -3.51 -16.77
N HIS A 228 12.30 -4.83 -16.95
CA HIS A 228 13.43 -5.73 -17.18
C HIS A 228 14.16 -5.48 -18.50
N ALA A 229 13.48 -4.97 -19.53
CA ALA A 229 14.13 -4.56 -20.77
C ALA A 229 14.95 -3.27 -20.61
N ILE A 230 14.52 -2.34 -19.75
CA ILE A 230 15.27 -1.13 -19.39
C ILE A 230 16.48 -1.50 -18.54
N ASN A 231 16.26 -2.26 -17.46
CA ASN A 231 17.31 -2.72 -16.57
C ASN A 231 16.96 -4.11 -16.00
N PRO A 232 17.67 -5.18 -16.40
CA PRO A 232 17.40 -6.53 -15.91
C PRO A 232 17.74 -6.74 -14.42
N ALA A 233 18.38 -5.77 -13.76
CA ALA A 233 18.67 -5.80 -12.33
C ALA A 233 17.51 -5.27 -11.46
N PHE A 234 16.47 -4.68 -12.06
CA PHE A 234 15.28 -4.30 -11.31
C PHE A 234 14.64 -5.50 -10.63
N GLN A 235 14.01 -5.23 -9.49
CA GLN A 235 13.12 -6.15 -8.81
C GLN A 235 11.73 -5.49 -8.85
N ILE A 236 10.79 -6.08 -9.59
CA ILE A 236 9.47 -5.51 -9.83
C ILE A 236 8.41 -6.44 -9.24
N GLY A 237 7.87 -6.04 -8.10
CA GLY A 237 6.90 -6.80 -7.33
C GLY A 237 5.45 -6.37 -7.57
N CYS A 238 4.54 -7.23 -7.12
CA CYS A 238 3.15 -6.84 -6.87
C CYS A 238 3.02 -6.30 -5.43
N MET A 239 1.88 -5.68 -5.10
CA MET A 239 1.57 -5.26 -3.74
C MET A 239 0.16 -5.75 -3.34
N LEU A 240 0.08 -6.57 -2.29
CA LEU A 240 -1.14 -7.18 -1.78
C LEU A 240 -1.50 -6.64 -0.38
N ALA A 241 -2.75 -6.20 -0.20
CA ALA A 241 -3.32 -6.04 1.14
C ALA A 241 -3.60 -7.41 1.76
N CYS A 242 -2.74 -7.87 2.66
CA CYS A 242 -2.83 -9.21 3.22
C CYS A 242 -3.58 -9.22 4.56
N VAL A 243 -4.89 -9.43 4.47
CA VAL A 243 -5.76 -9.69 5.63
C VAL A 243 -6.17 -11.16 5.59
N PRO A 244 -5.47 -12.06 6.33
CA PRO A 244 -5.81 -13.47 6.36
C PRO A 244 -7.21 -13.67 6.97
N VAL A 245 -7.92 -14.66 6.45
CA VAL A 245 -9.27 -15.02 6.87
C VAL A 245 -9.22 -16.39 7.52
N TYR A 246 -9.43 -16.42 8.83
CA TYR A 246 -9.50 -17.65 9.59
C TYR A 246 -10.92 -18.22 9.59
N PRO A 247 -11.06 -19.55 9.53
CA PRO A 247 -12.31 -20.18 9.90
C PRO A 247 -12.55 -19.97 11.40
N TYR A 248 -13.73 -19.49 11.78
CA TYR A 248 -14.07 -19.23 13.19
C TYR A 248 -14.03 -20.51 14.04
N SER A 249 -14.38 -21.65 13.44
CA SER A 249 -14.39 -22.96 14.09
C SER A 249 -13.87 -24.05 13.15
N CYS A 250 -13.64 -25.25 13.68
CA CYS A 250 -13.32 -26.42 12.85
C CYS A 250 -14.55 -27.03 12.14
N HIS A 251 -15.70 -26.33 12.13
CA HIS A 251 -16.86 -26.75 11.36
C HIS A 251 -16.50 -26.78 9.87
N PRO A 252 -16.79 -27.87 9.13
CA PRO A 252 -16.39 -27.99 7.73
C PRO A 252 -16.84 -26.84 6.84
N ASP A 253 -18.01 -26.27 7.09
CA ASP A 253 -18.53 -25.13 6.32
C ASP A 253 -17.75 -23.84 6.59
N ASP A 254 -17.31 -23.60 7.83
CA ASP A 254 -16.44 -22.47 8.17
C ASP A 254 -15.05 -22.65 7.52
N MET A 255 -14.53 -23.89 7.53
CA MET A 255 -13.27 -24.25 6.88
C MET A 255 -13.30 -23.93 5.39
N ILE A 256 -14.27 -24.47 4.63
CA ILE A 256 -14.34 -24.22 3.18
C ILE A 256 -14.63 -22.75 2.89
N TYR A 257 -15.49 -22.09 3.69
CA TYR A 257 -15.78 -20.68 3.51
C TYR A 257 -14.53 -19.79 3.65
N SER A 258 -13.67 -20.08 4.62
CA SER A 258 -12.39 -19.36 4.75
C SER A 258 -11.47 -19.55 3.53
N VAL A 259 -11.42 -20.75 2.96
CA VAL A 259 -10.64 -21.06 1.75
C VAL A 259 -11.19 -20.27 0.56
N GLU A 260 -12.51 -20.19 0.40
CA GLU A 260 -13.13 -19.43 -0.69
C GLU A 260 -12.97 -17.91 -0.50
N ALA A 261 -13.13 -17.40 0.72
CA ALA A 261 -12.91 -15.99 1.05
C ALA A 261 -11.45 -15.55 0.79
N MET A 262 -10.47 -16.42 1.04
CA MET A 262 -9.07 -16.14 0.73
C MET A 262 -8.79 -16.05 -0.79
N ARG A 263 -9.64 -16.64 -1.65
CA ARG A 263 -9.50 -16.47 -3.11
C ARG A 263 -9.69 -15.01 -3.55
N GLU A 264 -10.41 -14.20 -2.77
CA GLU A 264 -10.53 -12.76 -3.00
C GLU A 264 -9.20 -12.02 -2.82
N ARG A 265 -8.22 -12.61 -2.13
CA ARG A 265 -6.84 -12.09 -2.05
C ARG A 265 -5.96 -12.76 -3.08
N PHE A 266 -5.99 -14.09 -3.10
CA PHE A 266 -5.09 -14.87 -3.96
C PHE A 266 -5.33 -14.69 -5.44
N LEU A 267 -6.52 -14.26 -5.88
CA LEU A 267 -6.76 -13.96 -7.29
C LEU A 267 -5.68 -13.01 -7.84
N PHE A 268 -5.34 -11.98 -7.07
CA PHE A 268 -4.46 -10.91 -7.51
C PHE A 268 -3.01 -11.35 -7.60
N THR A 269 -2.53 -12.10 -6.61
CA THR A 269 -1.20 -12.69 -6.63
C THR A 269 -1.12 -13.90 -7.57
N ASP A 270 -2.19 -14.67 -7.75
CA ASP A 270 -2.23 -15.74 -8.74
C ASP A 270 -2.02 -15.19 -10.15
N VAL A 271 -2.70 -14.11 -10.53
CA VAL A 271 -2.50 -13.49 -11.85
C VAL A 271 -1.11 -12.87 -11.95
N GLN A 272 -0.68 -12.05 -10.98
CA GLN A 272 0.59 -11.31 -11.08
C GLN A 272 1.85 -12.16 -10.90
N VAL A 273 1.75 -13.33 -10.25
CA VAL A 273 2.90 -14.22 -10.00
C VAL A 273 2.89 -15.43 -10.92
N ARG A 274 1.72 -16.00 -11.24
CA ARG A 274 1.61 -17.18 -12.11
C ARG A 274 1.32 -16.83 -13.56
N GLY A 275 0.85 -15.61 -13.84
CA GLY A 275 0.65 -15.08 -15.18
C GLY A 275 -0.62 -15.56 -15.88
N TYR A 276 -1.61 -16.05 -15.13
CA TYR A 276 -2.90 -16.47 -15.70
C TYR A 276 -4.03 -16.42 -14.66
N TYR A 277 -5.26 -16.30 -15.16
CA TYR A 277 -6.45 -16.35 -14.31
C TYR A 277 -6.68 -17.75 -13.73
N PRO A 278 -6.82 -17.89 -12.40
CA PRO A 278 -7.07 -19.18 -11.78
C PRO A 278 -8.45 -19.72 -12.15
N SER A 279 -8.60 -21.04 -12.31
CA SER A 279 -9.84 -21.65 -12.81
C SER A 279 -11.11 -21.29 -12.02
N TYR A 280 -11.00 -21.04 -10.73
CA TYR A 280 -12.14 -20.66 -9.89
C TYR A 280 -12.76 -19.32 -10.31
N ILE A 281 -11.97 -18.36 -10.81
CA ILE A 281 -12.49 -17.05 -11.21
C ILE A 281 -13.22 -17.14 -12.54
N LEU A 282 -12.71 -17.96 -13.47
CA LEU A 282 -13.37 -18.23 -14.74
C LEU A 282 -14.73 -18.89 -14.51
N LYS A 283 -14.81 -19.81 -13.55
CA LYS A 283 -16.09 -20.42 -13.14
C LYS A 283 -17.01 -19.45 -12.41
N GLU A 284 -16.48 -18.47 -11.68
CA GLU A 284 -17.29 -17.41 -11.08
C GLU A 284 -17.90 -16.51 -12.15
N TRP A 285 -17.11 -16.06 -13.13
CA TRP A 285 -17.60 -15.26 -14.25
C TRP A 285 -18.66 -16.00 -15.06
N GLU A 286 -18.46 -17.29 -15.35
CA GLU A 286 -19.46 -18.14 -16.00
C GLU A 286 -20.78 -18.19 -15.21
N ARG A 287 -20.73 -18.45 -13.89
CA ARG A 287 -21.93 -18.50 -13.04
C ARG A 287 -22.65 -17.16 -12.95
N ARG A 288 -21.90 -16.06 -12.98
CA ARG A 288 -22.42 -14.68 -12.89
C ARG A 288 -22.86 -14.13 -14.24
N GLY A 289 -22.52 -14.80 -15.35
CA GLY A 289 -22.76 -14.30 -16.70
C GLY A 289 -21.90 -13.09 -17.08
N PHE A 290 -20.75 -12.91 -16.41
CA PHE A 290 -19.85 -11.80 -16.69
C PHE A 290 -19.04 -12.02 -17.97
N THR A 291 -18.85 -10.96 -18.74
CA THR A 291 -18.02 -10.93 -19.95
C THR A 291 -16.94 -9.88 -19.79
N ILE A 292 -15.73 -10.33 -19.44
CA ILE A 292 -14.56 -9.45 -19.34
C ILE A 292 -13.94 -9.31 -20.72
N GLN A 293 -13.89 -8.08 -21.22
CA GLN A 293 -13.30 -7.74 -22.50
C GLN A 293 -11.78 -7.84 -22.40
N MET A 294 -11.21 -8.74 -23.19
CA MET A 294 -9.77 -8.93 -23.35
C MET A 294 -9.40 -8.75 -24.82
N GLU A 295 -8.23 -8.19 -25.09
CA GLU A 295 -7.71 -8.06 -26.44
C GLU A 295 -6.80 -9.27 -26.79
N PRO A 296 -6.67 -9.62 -28.09
CA PRO A 296 -5.70 -10.61 -28.51
C PRO A 296 -4.29 -10.26 -28.01
N GLY A 297 -3.67 -11.17 -27.25
CA GLY A 297 -2.34 -11.00 -26.70
C GLY A 297 -2.30 -10.67 -25.19
N ASP A 298 -3.43 -10.35 -24.56
CA ASP A 298 -3.45 -10.07 -23.12
C ASP A 298 -3.02 -11.27 -22.28
N GLU A 299 -3.51 -12.48 -22.62
CA GLU A 299 -3.09 -13.70 -21.91
C GLU A 299 -1.58 -13.95 -22.02
N GLN A 300 -0.99 -13.69 -23.18
CA GLN A 300 0.45 -13.83 -23.39
C GLN A 300 1.20 -12.77 -22.58
N THR A 301 0.71 -11.54 -22.58
CA THR A 301 1.26 -10.43 -21.80
C THR A 301 1.32 -10.77 -20.31
N LEU A 302 0.22 -11.30 -19.74
CA LEU A 302 0.17 -11.74 -18.34
C LEU A 302 1.23 -12.81 -18.02
N ARG A 303 1.44 -13.78 -18.91
CA ARG A 303 2.44 -14.85 -18.73
C ARG A 303 3.88 -14.35 -18.80
N GLU A 304 4.14 -13.36 -19.63
CA GLU A 304 5.47 -12.81 -19.86
C GLU A 304 5.87 -11.76 -18.81
N GLY A 305 4.89 -11.17 -18.11
CA GLY A 305 5.10 -10.10 -17.12
C GLY A 305 4.84 -10.51 -15.67
N CYS A 306 5.26 -11.72 -15.28
CA CYS A 306 5.14 -12.18 -13.90
C CYS A 306 6.12 -11.44 -12.97
N THR A 307 5.63 -11.02 -11.82
CA THR A 307 6.39 -10.26 -10.81
C THR A 307 7.54 -11.06 -10.17
N ASP A 308 8.58 -10.34 -9.75
CA ASP A 308 9.79 -10.90 -9.15
C ASP A 308 9.59 -11.29 -7.69
N TYR A 309 8.81 -10.48 -6.95
CA TYR A 309 8.53 -10.65 -5.53
C TYR A 309 7.10 -10.22 -5.17
N ILE A 310 6.66 -10.56 -3.96
CA ILE A 310 5.36 -10.16 -3.43
C ILE A 310 5.56 -9.16 -2.30
N GLY A 311 5.26 -7.89 -2.57
CA GLY A 311 5.05 -6.90 -1.54
C GLY A 311 3.72 -7.15 -0.84
N LEU A 312 3.68 -7.03 0.48
CA LEU A 312 2.45 -7.09 1.25
C LEU A 312 2.36 -6.00 2.31
N SER A 313 1.14 -5.50 2.53
CA SER A 313 0.77 -4.88 3.80
C SER A 313 0.20 -5.92 4.74
N TYR A 314 0.46 -5.75 6.03
CA TYR A 314 -0.17 -6.55 7.08
C TYR A 314 -0.49 -5.66 8.28
N TYR A 315 -1.75 -5.71 8.73
CA TYR A 315 -2.18 -4.94 9.90
C TYR A 315 -3.01 -5.77 10.88
N MET A 316 -3.79 -6.72 10.36
CA MET A 316 -4.79 -7.46 11.09
C MET A 316 -5.17 -8.76 10.37
N SER A 317 -5.91 -9.62 11.06
CA SER A 317 -6.60 -10.78 10.53
C SER A 317 -8.12 -10.65 10.75
N ASN A 318 -8.91 -11.45 10.03
CA ASN A 318 -10.34 -11.61 10.25
C ASN A 318 -10.68 -13.08 10.54
N ALA A 319 -11.82 -13.31 11.18
CA ALA A 319 -12.44 -14.64 11.28
C ALA A 319 -13.78 -14.63 10.55
N VAL A 320 -14.18 -15.77 9.97
CA VAL A 320 -15.46 -15.95 9.30
C VAL A 320 -16.22 -17.16 9.81
N SER A 321 -17.55 -17.05 9.88
CA SER A 321 -18.43 -18.16 10.20
C SER A 321 -19.66 -18.17 9.29
N THR A 322 -20.07 -19.39 8.94
CA THR A 322 -21.33 -19.70 8.25
C THR A 322 -22.51 -19.84 9.20
N GLN A 323 -22.23 -20.00 10.50
CA GLN A 323 -23.24 -20.29 11.53
C GLN A 323 -23.66 -19.05 12.31
N ILE A 324 -22.84 -18.00 12.29
CA ILE A 324 -23.03 -16.77 13.08
C ILE A 324 -23.30 -15.62 12.11
N SER A 325 -24.47 -15.01 12.22
CA SER A 325 -24.73 -13.71 11.63
C SER A 325 -24.43 -12.63 12.66
N SER A 326 -23.26 -11.99 12.59
CA SER A 326 -23.00 -10.75 13.33
C SER A 326 -22.57 -9.66 12.38
N GLU A 327 -23.05 -8.43 12.58
CA GLU A 327 -22.50 -7.25 11.91
C GLU A 327 -21.13 -6.94 12.53
N SER A 328 -20.05 -7.23 11.80
CA SER A 328 -18.70 -6.79 12.18
C SER A 328 -18.60 -5.28 12.04
N GLN A 329 -18.00 -4.61 13.04
CA GLN A 329 -17.78 -3.16 13.06
C GLN A 329 -16.48 -2.73 12.32
N SER A 330 -15.72 -3.68 11.76
CA SER A 330 -14.50 -3.37 11.01
C SER A 330 -14.83 -2.81 9.63
N ILE A 331 -14.11 -1.75 9.22
CA ILE A 331 -14.18 -1.20 7.86
C ILE A 331 -13.69 -2.23 6.83
N VAL A 332 -12.79 -3.13 7.23
CA VAL A 332 -12.34 -4.25 6.39
C VAL A 332 -13.06 -5.51 6.88
N SER A 333 -14.33 -5.61 6.52
CA SER A 333 -15.21 -6.72 6.87
C SER A 333 -15.68 -7.43 5.60
N PHE A 334 -15.86 -8.73 5.70
CA PHE A 334 -16.42 -9.58 4.65
C PHE A 334 -17.81 -10.04 5.09
N PRO A 335 -18.73 -10.36 4.18
CA PRO A 335 -19.90 -11.15 4.52
C PRO A 335 -19.49 -12.35 5.38
N GLY A 336 -20.21 -12.60 6.48
CA GLY A 336 -19.86 -13.68 7.43
C GLY A 336 -18.67 -13.41 8.35
N SER A 337 -18.08 -12.21 8.34
CA SER A 337 -17.03 -11.86 9.30
C SER A 337 -17.57 -11.76 10.72
N VAL A 338 -16.80 -12.30 11.65
CA VAL A 338 -17.11 -12.34 13.08
C VAL A 338 -15.89 -11.85 13.88
N PRO A 339 -16.09 -11.18 15.02
CA PRO A 339 -14.97 -10.83 15.90
C PRO A 339 -14.20 -12.08 16.33
N ASN A 340 -12.87 -12.04 16.26
CA ASN A 340 -12.03 -13.10 16.77
C ASN A 340 -11.89 -12.93 18.30
N PRO A 341 -12.43 -13.85 19.13
CA PRO A 341 -12.46 -13.68 20.58
C PRO A 341 -11.09 -13.84 21.26
N HIS A 342 -10.04 -14.19 20.49
CA HIS A 342 -8.71 -14.46 21.00
C HIS A 342 -7.72 -13.31 20.83
N VAL A 343 -8.13 -12.21 20.20
CA VAL A 343 -7.27 -11.05 19.92
C VAL A 343 -7.90 -9.76 20.41
N LYS A 344 -7.06 -8.75 20.67
CA LYS A 344 -7.50 -7.38 20.94
C LYS A 344 -7.70 -6.62 19.62
N ALA A 345 -8.21 -5.40 19.69
CA ALA A 345 -8.28 -4.49 18.54
C ALA A 345 -7.76 -3.10 18.94
N SER A 346 -7.36 -2.31 17.94
CA SER A 346 -7.11 -0.87 18.08
C SER A 346 -8.40 -0.08 18.31
N ASP A 347 -8.27 1.21 18.62
CA ASP A 347 -9.40 2.14 18.76
C ASP A 347 -10.20 2.30 17.46
N TRP A 348 -9.63 1.92 16.31
CA TRP A 348 -10.31 1.89 15.00
C TRP A 348 -10.88 0.49 14.64
N GLY A 349 -10.91 -0.45 15.59
CA GLY A 349 -11.47 -1.78 15.40
C GLY A 349 -10.57 -2.76 14.64
N TRP A 350 -9.33 -2.38 14.33
CA TRP A 350 -8.38 -3.26 13.63
C TRP A 350 -7.81 -4.30 14.60
N GLN A 351 -8.05 -5.59 14.34
CA GLN A 351 -7.63 -6.68 15.23
C GLN A 351 -6.11 -6.83 15.26
N ILE A 352 -5.53 -6.94 16.46
CA ILE A 352 -4.09 -7.03 16.69
C ILE A 352 -3.71 -8.51 16.76
N ASP A 353 -3.19 -9.02 15.64
CA ASP A 353 -2.79 -10.42 15.51
C ASP A 353 -1.36 -10.52 14.94
N PRO A 354 -0.33 -10.52 15.78
CA PRO A 354 1.05 -10.67 15.30
C PRO A 354 1.32 -12.07 14.73
N VAL A 355 0.67 -13.12 15.23
CA VAL A 355 0.87 -14.49 14.73
C VAL A 355 0.33 -14.64 13.31
N GLY A 356 -0.74 -13.90 12.98
CA GLY A 356 -1.26 -13.83 11.63
C GLY A 356 -0.28 -13.29 10.60
N LEU A 357 0.73 -12.51 10.99
CA LEU A 357 1.81 -12.12 10.08
C LEU A 357 2.65 -13.34 9.71
N ARG A 358 3.07 -14.16 10.69
CA ARG A 358 3.79 -15.42 10.43
C ARG A 358 2.95 -16.37 9.59
N TYR A 359 1.65 -16.49 9.87
CA TYR A 359 0.71 -17.28 9.05
C TYR A 359 0.69 -16.80 7.59
N SER A 360 0.50 -15.49 7.37
CA SER A 360 0.45 -14.91 6.02
C SER A 360 1.75 -15.10 5.24
N LEU A 361 2.90 -14.93 5.91
CA LEU A 361 4.22 -15.15 5.31
C LEU A 361 4.40 -16.60 4.86
N ASN A 362 4.09 -17.58 5.71
CA ASN A 362 4.14 -18.99 5.34
C ASN A 362 3.17 -19.30 4.19
N LEU A 363 1.93 -18.85 4.31
CA LEU A 363 0.88 -19.11 3.33
C LEU A 363 1.23 -18.58 1.94
N LEU A 364 1.74 -17.35 1.84
CA LEU A 364 2.18 -16.77 0.58
C LEU A 364 3.44 -17.46 0.05
N TYR A 365 4.42 -17.73 0.91
CA TYR A 365 5.68 -18.33 0.50
C TYR A 365 5.50 -19.77 0.02
N GLU A 366 4.75 -20.61 0.75
CA GLU A 366 4.42 -21.98 0.31
C GLU A 366 3.64 -21.99 -1.01
N ARG A 367 2.73 -21.02 -1.21
CA ARG A 367 1.88 -20.95 -2.40
C ARG A 367 2.64 -20.55 -3.67
N TYR A 368 3.63 -19.67 -3.55
CA TYR A 368 4.26 -18.99 -4.68
C TYR A 368 5.76 -19.24 -4.82
N GLN A 369 6.45 -19.56 -3.73
CA GLN A 369 7.92 -19.71 -3.69
C GLN A 369 8.65 -18.52 -4.33
N LYS A 370 8.18 -17.32 -4.00
CA LYS A 370 8.75 -16.03 -4.39
C LYS A 370 9.20 -15.26 -3.15
N PRO A 371 10.25 -14.43 -3.25
CA PRO A 371 10.63 -13.53 -2.17
C PRO A 371 9.44 -12.67 -1.73
N LEU A 372 9.31 -12.46 -0.43
CA LEU A 372 8.29 -11.60 0.16
C LEU A 372 8.92 -10.29 0.64
N PHE A 373 8.15 -9.22 0.70
CA PHE A 373 8.57 -7.95 1.28
C PHE A 373 7.42 -7.35 2.08
N ILE A 374 7.56 -7.25 3.41
CA ILE A 374 6.57 -6.55 4.23
C ILE A 374 6.77 -5.05 4.02
N VAL A 375 5.99 -4.50 3.11
CA VAL A 375 6.11 -3.11 2.67
C VAL A 375 5.21 -2.17 3.46
N GLU A 376 4.33 -2.72 4.31
CA GLU A 376 3.60 -1.98 5.34
C GLU A 376 3.27 -2.86 6.54
N ASN A 377 3.45 -2.30 7.73
CA ASN A 377 2.88 -2.78 8.99
C ASN A 377 2.88 -1.60 9.97
N GLY A 378 1.85 -1.43 10.77
CA GLY A 378 1.79 -0.25 11.64
C GLY A 378 0.60 -0.22 12.58
N PHE A 379 0.70 0.66 13.58
CA PHE A 379 -0.34 0.83 14.59
C PHE A 379 -0.81 2.27 14.64
N GLY A 380 -1.98 2.51 14.04
CA GLY A 380 -2.65 3.81 14.06
C GLY A 380 -3.30 4.05 15.42
N ALA A 381 -2.83 5.08 16.14
CA ALA A 381 -3.33 5.43 17.46
C ALA A 381 -3.27 6.94 17.68
N ILE A 382 -3.95 7.43 18.72
CA ILE A 382 -3.89 8.82 19.14
C ILE A 382 -2.63 9.01 20.00
N ASP A 383 -1.70 9.84 19.54
CA ASP A 383 -0.57 10.27 20.37
C ASP A 383 -0.99 11.42 21.30
N LYS A 384 -0.49 11.39 22.53
CA LYS A 384 -0.64 12.47 23.51
C LYS A 384 0.75 13.01 23.84
N PRO A 385 1.06 14.26 23.48
CA PRO A 385 2.29 14.91 23.95
C PRO A 385 2.27 15.05 25.46
N GLU A 386 3.38 14.72 26.11
CA GLU A 386 3.64 14.99 27.52
C GLU A 386 3.90 16.50 27.74
N ALA A 387 3.98 16.92 29.00
CA ALA A 387 4.18 18.33 29.34
C ALA A 387 5.50 18.93 28.80
N ASP A 388 6.51 18.09 28.54
CA ASP A 388 7.80 18.47 27.95
C ASP A 388 7.82 18.34 26.41
N GLY A 389 6.70 17.95 25.79
CA GLY A 389 6.57 17.74 24.35
C GLY A 389 7.04 16.37 23.86
N SER A 390 7.55 15.50 24.74
CA SER A 390 7.86 14.12 24.38
C SER A 390 6.57 13.32 24.13
N ILE A 391 6.66 12.26 23.33
CA ILE A 391 5.54 11.34 23.08
C ILE A 391 6.00 9.94 23.46
N ASN A 392 5.42 9.42 24.54
CA ASN A 392 5.62 8.04 24.93
C ASN A 392 4.57 7.15 24.26
N ASP A 393 4.99 6.46 23.19
CA ASP A 393 4.17 5.57 22.38
C ASP A 393 4.52 4.09 22.58
N ASP A 394 4.65 3.66 23.83
CA ASP A 394 4.86 2.26 24.23
C ASP A 394 3.88 1.27 23.58
N TYR A 395 2.64 1.70 23.30
CA TYR A 395 1.65 0.87 22.59
C TYR A 395 2.05 0.57 21.15
N ARG A 396 2.72 1.51 20.47
CA ARG A 396 3.21 1.37 19.09
C ARG A 396 4.44 0.47 19.07
N ILE A 397 5.35 0.67 20.03
CA ILE A 397 6.50 -0.22 20.26
C ILE A 397 6.01 -1.66 20.49
N ALA A 398 5.06 -1.87 21.40
CA ALA A 398 4.53 -3.20 21.70
C ALA A 398 3.92 -3.89 20.48
N TYR A 399 3.14 -3.15 19.67
CA TYR A 399 2.59 -3.68 18.42
C TYR A 399 3.68 -4.10 17.45
N LEU A 400 4.60 -3.19 17.09
CA LEU A 400 5.63 -3.45 16.08
C LEU A 400 6.57 -4.56 16.54
N LYS A 401 7.00 -4.53 17.81
CA LYS A 401 7.81 -5.59 18.42
C LYS A 401 7.17 -6.96 18.25
N SER A 402 5.90 -7.10 18.60
CA SER A 402 5.20 -8.40 18.52
C SER A 402 5.13 -8.95 17.08
N HIS A 403 5.02 -8.07 16.07
CA HIS A 403 5.03 -8.46 14.66
C HIS A 403 6.44 -8.79 14.17
N ILE A 404 7.45 -8.02 14.58
CA ILE A 404 8.86 -8.28 14.28
C ILE A 404 9.30 -9.65 14.82
N GLU A 405 8.91 -9.99 16.05
CA GLU A 405 9.17 -11.32 16.62
C GLU A 405 8.59 -12.45 15.73
N GLN A 406 7.40 -12.26 15.16
CA GLN A 406 6.74 -13.27 14.33
C GLN A 406 7.29 -13.33 12.91
N MET A 407 7.68 -12.20 12.31
CA MET A 407 8.37 -12.22 11.00
C MET A 407 9.75 -12.86 11.11
N MET A 408 10.47 -12.63 12.22
CA MET A 408 11.76 -13.27 12.45
C MET A 408 11.62 -14.78 12.53
N LYS A 409 10.59 -15.29 13.24
CA LYS A 409 10.30 -16.73 13.27
C LYS A 409 9.96 -17.28 11.88
N ALA A 410 9.18 -16.55 11.07
CA ALA A 410 8.91 -16.96 9.68
C ALA A 410 10.20 -17.14 8.86
N VAL A 411 11.21 -16.30 9.09
CA VAL A 411 12.51 -16.42 8.41
C VAL A 411 13.37 -17.53 9.01
N THR A 412 13.57 -17.52 10.33
CA THR A 412 14.59 -18.36 10.99
C THR A 412 14.11 -19.77 11.32
N GLU A 413 12.81 -19.95 11.55
CA GLU A 413 12.21 -21.25 11.86
C GLU A 413 11.55 -21.87 10.62
N ASP A 414 10.81 -21.06 9.84
CA ASP A 414 9.99 -21.58 8.73
C ASP A 414 10.69 -21.51 7.36
N GLY A 415 11.77 -20.73 7.24
CA GLY A 415 12.57 -20.63 6.02
C GLY A 415 11.97 -19.74 4.93
N VAL A 416 11.08 -18.81 5.29
CA VAL A 416 10.53 -17.81 4.36
C VAL A 416 11.63 -16.87 3.87
N GLU A 417 11.73 -16.68 2.56
CA GLU A 417 12.61 -15.64 1.98
C GLU A 417 11.94 -14.28 2.10
N LEU A 418 12.36 -13.50 3.10
CA LEU A 418 11.86 -12.15 3.37
C LEU A 418 12.94 -11.11 3.08
N MET A 419 12.64 -10.19 2.16
CA MET A 419 13.55 -9.15 1.69
C MET A 419 13.79 -8.04 2.72
N GLY A 420 12.73 -7.65 3.43
CA GLY A 420 12.76 -6.50 4.32
C GLY A 420 11.44 -6.23 5.04
N TYR A 421 11.44 -5.15 5.81
CA TYR A 421 10.32 -4.70 6.64
C TYR A 421 10.32 -3.16 6.76
N THR A 422 9.24 -2.53 6.28
CA THR A 422 9.08 -1.08 6.30
C THR A 422 7.77 -0.67 6.99
N PRO A 423 7.81 -0.28 8.28
CA PRO A 423 6.65 0.23 9.00
C PRO A 423 5.97 1.39 8.27
N TRP A 424 4.64 1.33 8.22
CA TRP A 424 3.81 2.32 7.55
C TRP A 424 3.76 3.64 8.31
N GLY A 425 3.71 4.75 7.57
CA GLY A 425 3.61 6.09 8.12
C GLY A 425 4.74 6.39 9.07
N CYS A 426 5.98 6.00 8.73
CA CYS A 426 7.15 6.10 9.60
C CYS A 426 7.43 7.54 10.11
N ILE A 427 6.96 8.53 9.35
CA ILE A 427 6.66 9.89 9.78
C ILE A 427 5.14 10.06 9.76
N ASP A 428 4.58 10.77 10.74
CA ASP A 428 3.13 11.03 10.77
C ASP A 428 2.66 11.61 9.44
N CYS A 429 1.53 11.08 8.95
CA CYS A 429 0.99 11.37 7.63
C CYS A 429 -0.54 11.48 7.70
N VAL A 430 -1.16 11.99 6.64
CA VAL A 430 -2.62 11.97 6.50
C VAL A 430 -3.09 10.52 6.39
N SER A 431 -4.06 10.10 7.19
CA SER A 431 -4.61 8.74 7.14
C SER A 431 -5.42 8.48 5.86
N PHE A 432 -5.46 7.23 5.38
CA PHE A 432 -6.20 6.86 4.17
C PHE A 432 -7.73 7.03 4.34
N THR A 433 -8.33 6.25 5.24
CA THR A 433 -9.79 6.12 5.35
C THR A 433 -10.47 7.40 5.79
N THR A 434 -9.85 8.17 6.69
CA THR A 434 -10.48 9.35 7.30
C THR A 434 -9.81 10.67 6.93
N GLY A 435 -8.62 10.66 6.31
CA GLY A 435 -7.91 11.91 5.99
C GLY A 435 -7.43 12.66 7.24
N GLN A 436 -7.21 11.97 8.36
CA GLN A 436 -6.89 12.57 9.65
C GLN A 436 -5.38 12.54 9.94
N TYR A 437 -4.89 13.55 10.66
CA TYR A 437 -3.59 13.57 11.32
C TYR A 437 -3.64 12.94 12.72
N SER A 438 -4.82 12.91 13.36
CA SER A 438 -4.98 12.36 14.71
C SER A 438 -4.78 10.84 14.81
N LYS A 439 -4.95 10.11 13.70
CA LYS A 439 -4.61 8.68 13.59
C LYS A 439 -3.14 8.53 13.18
N ARG A 440 -2.25 8.51 14.16
CA ARG A 440 -0.79 8.59 13.97
C ARG A 440 -0.13 7.23 13.92
N TYR A 441 0.89 7.10 13.07
CA TYR A 441 1.64 5.86 12.84
C TYR A 441 3.15 6.03 13.11
N GLY A 442 3.67 7.25 13.08
CA GLY A 442 5.10 7.45 12.90
C GLY A 442 5.96 7.21 14.12
N PHE A 443 7.23 7.02 13.85
CA PHE A 443 8.34 7.21 14.78
C PHE A 443 8.65 8.70 14.97
N ILE A 444 8.34 9.49 13.94
CA ILE A 444 8.49 10.94 13.90
C ILE A 444 7.10 11.57 14.00
N TYR A 445 6.89 12.35 15.04
CA TYR A 445 5.69 13.16 15.19
C TYR A 445 5.77 14.39 14.29
N VAL A 446 4.63 14.75 13.70
CA VAL A 446 4.45 16.02 13.00
C VAL A 446 3.40 16.84 13.74
N ASP A 447 3.78 18.07 14.13
CA ASP A 447 2.90 19.07 14.73
C ASP A 447 1.92 19.62 13.69
N LYS A 448 0.90 18.82 13.40
CA LYS A 448 -0.24 19.13 12.53
C LYS A 448 -1.46 18.37 13.02
N HIS A 449 -2.62 19.02 13.00
CA HIS A 449 -3.86 18.50 13.57
C HIS A 449 -5.03 18.56 12.58
N ASP A 450 -6.09 17.80 12.87
CA ASP A 450 -7.28 17.69 12.01
C ASP A 450 -8.00 19.03 11.79
N ASP A 451 -7.86 19.98 12.72
CA ASP A 451 -8.42 21.34 12.63
C ASP A 451 -7.53 22.32 11.84
N GLY A 452 -6.42 21.84 11.29
CA GLY A 452 -5.45 22.60 10.50
C GLY A 452 -4.36 23.29 11.33
N THR A 453 -4.45 23.29 12.66
CA THR A 453 -3.42 23.87 13.55
C THR A 453 -2.13 23.05 13.55
N GLY A 454 -1.03 23.68 13.98
CA GLY A 454 0.30 23.07 14.08
C GLY A 454 1.36 23.76 13.22
N THR A 455 2.62 23.62 13.61
CA THR A 455 3.78 24.28 12.96
C THR A 455 4.46 23.44 11.88
N LEU A 456 3.99 22.21 11.66
CA LEU A 456 4.66 21.16 10.87
C LEU A 456 6.05 20.78 11.39
N ALA A 457 6.41 21.15 12.62
CA ALA A 457 7.66 20.73 13.22
C ALA A 457 7.70 19.21 13.41
N ARG A 458 8.89 18.62 13.21
CA ARG A 458 9.15 17.21 13.45
C ARG A 458 9.76 17.02 14.83
N SER A 459 9.29 16.03 15.58
CA SER A 459 9.91 15.59 16.83
C SER A 459 9.97 14.07 16.92
N ARG A 460 10.95 13.55 17.68
CA ARG A 460 11.14 12.11 17.88
C ARG A 460 10.14 11.61 18.92
N LYS A 461 9.45 10.52 18.65
CA LYS A 461 8.68 9.76 19.66
C LYS A 461 9.59 8.74 20.35
N ALA A 462 9.14 8.12 21.44
CA ALA A 462 9.90 7.07 22.12
C ALA A 462 10.25 5.90 21.16
N SER A 463 9.33 5.57 20.25
CA SER A 463 9.53 4.54 19.23
C SER A 463 10.65 4.83 18.22
N PHE A 464 11.12 6.08 18.10
CA PHE A 464 12.23 6.45 17.21
C PHE A 464 13.55 5.79 17.61
N ASP A 465 13.99 6.00 18.86
CA ASP A 465 15.23 5.43 19.37
C ASP A 465 15.12 3.91 19.56
N TRP A 466 13.91 3.42 19.87
CA TRP A 466 13.62 1.99 19.87
C TRP A 466 13.87 1.37 18.50
N TYR A 467 13.28 1.90 17.42
CA TYR A 467 13.41 1.33 16.09
C TYR A 467 14.85 1.47 15.54
N LYS A 468 15.54 2.56 15.91
CA LYS A 468 16.98 2.69 15.68
C LYS A 468 17.78 1.53 16.28
N GLN A 469 17.47 1.12 17.51
CA GLN A 469 18.11 -0.03 18.15
C GLN A 469 17.73 -1.37 17.47
N VAL A 470 16.48 -1.52 17.03
CA VAL A 470 16.05 -2.68 16.24
C VAL A 470 16.92 -2.81 14.99
N ILE A 471 17.09 -1.73 14.22
CA ILE A 471 17.88 -1.76 12.99
C ILE A 471 19.37 -2.01 13.29
N ALA A 472 19.93 -1.31 14.29
CA ALA A 472 21.34 -1.44 14.65
C ALA A 472 21.71 -2.86 15.11
N SER A 473 20.77 -3.56 15.75
CA SER A 473 20.92 -4.95 16.18
C SER A 473 20.40 -5.98 15.16
N ASN A 474 19.96 -5.54 13.98
CA ASN A 474 19.31 -6.38 12.97
C ASN A 474 18.16 -7.25 13.52
N GLY A 475 17.40 -6.71 14.49
CA GLY A 475 16.29 -7.40 15.16
C GLY A 475 16.67 -8.20 16.41
N ASP A 476 17.95 -8.31 16.77
CA ASP A 476 18.38 -9.08 17.96
C ASP A 476 17.99 -8.39 19.28
N THR A 477 17.79 -7.07 19.27
CA THR A 477 17.30 -6.29 20.42
C THR A 477 15.99 -5.60 20.05
N LEU A 478 14.90 -5.99 20.72
CA LEU A 478 13.55 -5.47 20.52
C LEU A 478 12.94 -4.91 21.80
#